data_AF-A0A2N9MZL6-F1
#
_entry.id   AF-A0A2N9MZL6-F1
#
_cell.length_a   1.000
_cell.length_b   1.000
_cell.length_c   1.000
_cell.angle_alpha   90.00
_cell.angle_beta   90.00
_cell.angle_gamma   90.00
#
_symmetry.space_group_name_H-M   'P 1'
#
loop_
_entity.id
_entity.type
_entity.pdbx_description
1 polymer ?
#
loop_
_entity_poly.entity_id
_entity_poly.type
_entity_poly.pdbx_seq_one_letter_code
_entity_poly.pdbx_strand_id
1 'polypeptide(L)'
;MRNWPRKSVLACATISLLAAARAQSDLPVPTATAAPGKSPAVAVLDPAELEQWRNWTREVGWKVIAPAGLAPNAAIDTRVQAVALAVGQAVTDGTVDAAHIYVAGRGEAAAAVFYTISRIPDLWAAGIALGGSPKAAVNSDRIFAANFTHAPVLWVSSGAGDAALAANLKNAGINMEWRAAAGLTNGVVFDWLLQHSRDQFPSTIDCETNSPTFGNCYWVQMTKFDPNERNDVLPSTHLSAGNGAALDLGGFSAKMDDPSPGLLIAKLPEKYNGPLKVGDRLLELDGKPIENARGYLDMMAKVTEEKRVAVMIQRGKDRQRLETRIVLPVRDPVVTARVQGKYDPETKGIDIVSRTVTEMKVTLPEAWLPAVISWNGLTLENITKPGCLLLSMEKEILHAAVCQ
;
A
#
# COMPACT_ATOMS: atom_id res chain seq x y z
N MET A 1 -13.53 54.37 24.10
CA MET A 1 -14.78 54.21 23.31
C MET A 1 -14.95 52.72 23.08
N ARG A 2 -15.59 51.98 23.99
CA ARG A 2 -17.03 51.64 24.09
C ARG A 2 -17.57 50.82 22.90
N ASN A 3 -17.57 49.51 23.14
CA ASN A 3 -18.59 48.48 22.89
C ASN A 3 -19.09 48.18 21.46
N TRP A 4 -18.76 46.95 21.03
CA TRP A 4 -19.50 46.08 20.11
C TRP A 4 -20.94 45.80 20.60
N PRO A 5 -21.95 45.68 19.72
CA PRO A 5 -23.21 45.05 20.08
C PRO A 5 -23.22 43.54 19.80
N ARG A 6 -23.60 42.80 20.85
CA ARG A 6 -24.15 41.44 20.83
C ARG A 6 -25.59 41.45 20.33
N LYS A 7 -26.00 40.36 19.66
CA LYS A 7 -27.34 39.70 19.61
C LYS A 7 -27.29 38.71 18.43
N SER A 8 -27.60 37.41 18.50
CA SER A 8 -28.42 36.67 19.45
C SER A 8 -28.26 35.14 19.28
N VAL A 9 -28.23 34.47 20.44
CA VAL A 9 -28.92 33.20 20.78
C VAL A 9 -28.37 31.86 20.21
N LEU A 10 -27.67 31.18 21.13
CA LEU A 10 -27.55 29.73 21.28
C LEU A 10 -28.91 29.05 21.46
N ALA A 11 -29.08 27.86 20.88
CA ALA A 11 -29.92 26.82 21.44
C ALA A 11 -29.12 25.49 21.47
N CYS A 12 -28.70 25.10 22.67
CA CYS A 12 -28.31 23.74 23.00
C CYS A 12 -29.57 22.88 23.17
N ALA A 13 -29.57 21.66 22.66
CA ALA A 13 -30.25 20.54 23.32
C ALA A 13 -29.52 19.23 23.00
N THR A 14 -29.04 18.60 24.07
CA THR A 14 -28.38 17.30 24.16
C THR A 14 -29.38 16.14 24.14
N ILE A 15 -29.03 15.08 23.38
CA ILE A 15 -29.10 13.64 23.69
C ILE A 15 -30.42 13.05 24.24
N SER A 16 -31.02 12.12 23.46
CA SER A 16 -31.40 10.78 23.98
C SER A 16 -31.59 9.75 22.87
N LEU A 17 -31.08 8.56 23.14
CA LEU A 17 -31.08 7.32 22.37
C LEU A 17 -32.44 6.58 22.40
N LEU A 18 -32.60 5.69 21.40
CA LEU A 18 -33.48 4.50 21.30
C LEU A 18 -34.96 4.71 20.94
N ALA A 19 -35.34 4.41 19.69
CA ALA A 19 -35.90 3.11 19.29
C ALA A 19 -36.61 3.18 17.91
N ALA A 20 -36.26 2.23 17.04
CA ALA A 20 -37.06 1.62 15.97
C ALA A 20 -37.77 2.50 14.92
N ALA A 21 -37.25 2.49 13.68
CA ALA A 21 -38.06 2.18 12.50
C ALA A 21 -37.16 1.73 11.34
N ARG A 22 -37.44 0.53 10.84
CA ARG A 22 -37.04 0.04 9.52
C ARG A 22 -37.60 0.99 8.45
N ALA A 23 -36.75 1.41 7.53
CA ALA A 23 -37.17 1.72 6.16
C ALA A 23 -35.97 1.43 5.25
N GLN A 24 -36.04 0.30 4.56
CA GLN A 24 -35.22 -0.03 3.41
C GLN A 24 -35.40 1.07 2.37
N SER A 25 -34.32 1.75 2.01
CA SER A 25 -34.21 2.44 0.73
C SER A 25 -33.65 1.44 -0.27
N ASP A 26 -34.56 0.80 -1.00
CA ASP A 26 -34.31 0.00 -2.20
C ASP A 26 -33.77 0.91 -3.32
N LEU A 27 -32.46 1.13 -3.31
CA LEU A 27 -31.72 1.49 -4.52
C LEU A 27 -30.98 0.24 -4.98
N PRO A 28 -31.15 -0.23 -6.22
CA PRO A 28 -30.43 -1.38 -6.72
C PRO A 28 -28.94 -1.05 -6.75
N VAL A 29 -28.18 -1.70 -5.88
CA VAL A 29 -26.73 -1.83 -6.03
C VAL A 29 -26.51 -2.55 -7.36
N PRO A 30 -25.75 -2.01 -8.32
CA PRO A 30 -25.37 -2.77 -9.49
C PRO A 30 -24.41 -3.86 -9.00
N THR A 31 -24.94 -5.05 -8.75
CA THR A 31 -24.13 -6.26 -8.65
C THR A 31 -23.51 -6.47 -10.02
N ALA A 32 -22.22 -6.16 -10.16
CA ALA A 32 -21.42 -6.57 -11.28
C ALA A 32 -21.37 -8.11 -11.26
N THR A 33 -22.36 -8.74 -11.91
CA THR A 33 -22.34 -10.16 -12.20
C THR A 33 -21.10 -10.43 -13.05
N ALA A 34 -20.15 -11.19 -12.48
CA ALA A 34 -18.96 -11.65 -13.19
C ALA A 34 -19.36 -12.21 -14.56
N ALA A 35 -18.70 -11.74 -15.61
CA ALA A 35 -18.96 -12.21 -16.96
C ALA A 35 -18.76 -13.75 -17.00
N PRO A 36 -19.70 -14.53 -17.57
CA PRO A 36 -19.60 -15.98 -17.57
C PRO A 36 -18.30 -16.43 -18.24
N GLY A 37 -17.39 -17.02 -17.44
CA GLY A 37 -16.09 -17.55 -17.89
C GLY A 37 -14.85 -16.90 -17.27
N LYS A 38 -14.96 -15.73 -16.60
CA LYS A 38 -13.84 -15.09 -15.90
C LYS A 38 -13.93 -15.31 -14.40
N SER A 39 -12.84 -15.77 -13.78
CA SER A 39 -12.77 -16.03 -12.34
C SER A 39 -11.99 -14.93 -11.63
N PRO A 40 -12.36 -14.57 -10.39
CA PRO A 40 -11.50 -13.75 -9.53
C PRO A 40 -10.12 -14.37 -9.35
N ALA A 41 -9.14 -13.54 -9.01
CA ALA A 41 -7.76 -13.96 -8.88
C ALA A 41 -7.07 -13.34 -7.66
N VAL A 42 -6.15 -14.12 -7.09
CA VAL A 42 -5.21 -13.66 -6.06
C VAL A 42 -3.81 -13.62 -6.65
N ALA A 43 -3.19 -12.45 -6.63
CA ALA A 43 -1.80 -12.23 -7.00
C ALA A 43 -0.91 -12.31 -5.75
N VAL A 44 0.16 -13.10 -5.85
CA VAL A 44 1.17 -13.23 -4.79
C VAL A 44 2.52 -12.76 -5.31
N LEU A 45 3.28 -12.06 -4.47
CA LEU A 45 4.58 -11.51 -4.87
C LEU A 45 5.69 -12.55 -4.81
N ASP A 46 5.58 -13.53 -3.92
CA ASP A 46 6.58 -14.57 -3.74
C ASP A 46 6.07 -15.91 -4.27
N PRO A 47 6.79 -16.55 -5.21
CA PRO A 47 6.43 -17.88 -5.70
C PRO A 47 6.35 -18.95 -4.59
N ALA A 48 7.03 -18.74 -3.45
CA ALA A 48 6.94 -19.62 -2.29
C ALA A 48 5.55 -19.64 -1.63
N GLU A 49 4.70 -18.65 -1.89
CA GLU A 49 3.33 -18.61 -1.38
C GLU A 49 2.32 -19.30 -2.29
N LEU A 50 2.72 -19.60 -3.53
CA LEU A 50 1.86 -20.07 -4.61
C LEU A 50 1.04 -21.32 -4.23
N GLU A 51 1.68 -22.35 -3.68
CA GLU A 51 1.00 -23.61 -3.35
C GLU A 51 -0.06 -23.42 -2.27
N GLN A 52 0.25 -22.61 -1.24
CA GLN A 52 -0.68 -22.35 -0.15
C GLN A 52 -1.93 -21.62 -0.65
N TRP A 53 -1.74 -20.57 -1.45
CA TRP A 53 -2.86 -19.83 -2.02
C TRP A 53 -3.66 -20.68 -3.00
N ARG A 54 -3.03 -21.51 -3.82
CA ARG A 54 -3.73 -22.46 -4.71
C ARG A 54 -4.59 -23.46 -3.95
N ASN A 55 -4.13 -23.91 -2.78
CA ASN A 55 -4.92 -24.80 -1.94
C ASN A 55 -6.17 -24.10 -1.38
N TRP A 56 -6.03 -22.84 -0.91
CA TRP A 56 -7.16 -22.08 -0.37
C TRP A 56 -8.15 -21.61 -1.42
N THR A 57 -7.67 -21.26 -2.63
CA THR A 57 -8.54 -20.78 -3.71
C THR A 57 -9.23 -21.88 -4.49
N ARG A 58 -8.81 -23.15 -4.32
CA ARG A 58 -9.33 -24.30 -5.08
C ARG A 58 -10.84 -24.47 -4.91
N GLU A 59 -11.33 -24.40 -3.68
CA GLU A 59 -12.75 -24.62 -3.36
C GLU A 59 -13.65 -23.50 -3.88
N VAL A 60 -13.13 -22.27 -3.91
CA VAL A 60 -13.85 -21.09 -4.43
C VAL A 60 -13.64 -20.87 -5.94
N GLY A 61 -12.82 -21.71 -6.59
CA GLY A 61 -12.57 -21.66 -8.03
C GLY A 61 -11.73 -20.46 -8.50
N TRP A 62 -10.99 -19.78 -7.61
CA TRP A 62 -10.21 -18.61 -7.98
C TRP A 62 -8.84 -18.96 -8.56
N LYS A 63 -8.32 -18.09 -9.42
CA LYS A 63 -6.97 -18.22 -9.98
C LYS A 63 -5.93 -17.68 -9.02
N VAL A 64 -4.71 -18.20 -9.11
CA VAL A 64 -3.55 -17.66 -8.40
C VAL A 64 -2.51 -17.23 -9.41
N ILE A 65 -2.14 -15.95 -9.37
CA ILE A 65 -1.17 -15.33 -10.25
C ILE A 65 0.12 -15.14 -9.46
N ALA A 66 1.24 -15.55 -10.03
CA ALA A 66 2.56 -15.26 -9.50
C ALA A 66 3.51 -14.93 -10.66
N PRO A 67 4.47 -14.03 -10.44
CA PRO A 67 5.50 -13.71 -11.43
C PRO A 67 6.38 -14.93 -11.75
N ALA A 68 6.68 -15.14 -13.03
CA ALA A 68 7.61 -16.16 -13.50
C ALA A 68 9.05 -15.61 -13.59
N GLY A 69 10.05 -16.47 -13.37
CA GLY A 69 11.46 -16.15 -13.65
C GLY A 69 12.11 -15.11 -12.72
N LEU A 70 11.50 -14.79 -11.57
CA LEU A 70 12.10 -13.88 -10.59
C LEU A 70 13.33 -14.51 -9.91
N ALA A 71 14.39 -13.72 -9.79
CA ALA A 71 15.55 -14.09 -8.98
C ALA A 71 15.15 -14.20 -7.49
N PRO A 72 15.70 -15.18 -6.73
CA PRO A 72 15.33 -15.42 -5.33
C PRO A 72 15.50 -14.23 -4.36
N ASN A 73 16.28 -13.22 -4.72
CA ASN A 73 16.54 -12.02 -3.92
C ASN A 73 16.25 -10.72 -4.71
N ALA A 74 15.35 -10.78 -5.70
CA ALA A 74 15.00 -9.59 -6.48
C ALA A 74 14.51 -8.46 -5.56
N ALA A 75 14.90 -7.22 -5.89
CA ALA A 75 14.43 -6.04 -5.16
C ALA A 75 12.90 -5.95 -5.20
N ILE A 76 12.29 -5.43 -4.14
CA ILE A 76 10.82 -5.42 -4.00
C ILE A 76 10.13 -4.66 -5.15
N ASP A 77 10.71 -3.57 -5.64
CA ASP A 77 10.18 -2.86 -6.82
C ASP A 77 10.18 -3.73 -8.09
N THR A 78 11.23 -4.54 -8.30
CA THR A 78 11.28 -5.50 -9.42
C THR A 78 10.21 -6.58 -9.26
N ARG A 79 9.98 -7.05 -8.03
CA ARG A 79 8.93 -8.04 -7.73
C ARG A 79 7.53 -7.48 -7.99
N VAL A 80 7.29 -6.22 -7.58
CA VAL A 80 6.04 -5.49 -7.83
C VAL A 80 5.78 -5.33 -9.33
N GLN A 81 6.79 -4.93 -10.11
CA GLN A 81 6.65 -4.82 -11.56
C GLN A 81 6.38 -6.18 -12.22
N ALA A 82 7.06 -7.23 -11.77
CA ALA A 82 6.86 -8.57 -12.32
C ALA A 82 5.46 -9.12 -12.03
N VAL A 83 4.91 -8.89 -10.83
CA VAL A 83 3.53 -9.32 -10.53
C VAL A 83 2.52 -8.50 -11.34
N ALA A 84 2.73 -7.18 -11.52
CA ALA A 84 1.86 -6.37 -12.36
C ALA A 84 1.86 -6.84 -13.82
N LEU A 85 3.04 -7.21 -14.36
CA LEU A 85 3.15 -7.80 -15.70
C LEU A 85 2.38 -9.12 -15.80
N ALA A 86 2.54 -10.02 -14.83
CA ALA A 86 1.84 -11.31 -14.81
C ALA A 86 0.31 -11.14 -14.72
N VAL A 87 -0.16 -10.16 -13.94
CA VAL A 87 -1.58 -9.81 -13.87
C VAL A 87 -2.07 -9.25 -15.21
N GLY A 88 -1.33 -8.34 -15.83
CA GLY A 88 -1.68 -7.78 -17.14
C GLY A 88 -1.81 -8.85 -18.23
N GLN A 89 -0.91 -9.84 -18.23
CA GLN A 89 -0.98 -11.00 -19.11
C GLN A 89 -2.24 -11.83 -18.85
N ALA A 90 -2.51 -12.17 -17.59
CA ALA A 90 -3.69 -12.96 -17.22
C ALA A 90 -5.02 -12.28 -17.63
N VAL A 91 -5.10 -10.95 -17.50
CA VAL A 91 -6.24 -10.14 -17.94
C VAL A 91 -6.37 -10.16 -19.46
N THR A 92 -5.27 -9.97 -20.18
CA THR A 92 -5.23 -9.94 -21.65
C THR A 92 -5.63 -11.28 -22.25
N ASP A 93 -5.16 -12.38 -21.65
CA ASP A 93 -5.51 -13.75 -22.05
C ASP A 93 -6.97 -14.11 -21.72
N GLY A 94 -7.70 -13.23 -21.02
CA GLY A 94 -9.10 -13.42 -20.63
C GLY A 94 -9.30 -14.47 -19.54
N THR A 95 -8.23 -14.86 -18.84
CA THR A 95 -8.25 -15.96 -17.85
C THR A 95 -8.79 -15.56 -16.49
N VAL A 96 -8.83 -14.25 -16.21
CA VAL A 96 -9.24 -13.68 -14.92
C VAL A 96 -10.17 -12.48 -15.11
N ASP A 97 -10.96 -12.20 -14.08
CA ASP A 97 -11.79 -10.99 -14.01
C ASP A 97 -10.96 -9.80 -13.53
N ALA A 98 -10.80 -8.78 -14.40
CA ALA A 98 -10.01 -7.59 -14.12
C ALA A 98 -10.56 -6.73 -12.97
N ALA A 99 -11.87 -6.84 -12.67
CA ALA A 99 -12.50 -6.13 -11.56
C ALA A 99 -12.24 -6.81 -10.21
N HIS A 100 -11.84 -8.08 -10.19
CA HIS A 100 -11.69 -8.90 -8.98
C HIS A 100 -10.29 -9.54 -8.89
N ILE A 101 -9.26 -8.68 -9.01
CA ILE A 101 -7.87 -9.05 -8.77
C ILE A 101 -7.47 -8.53 -7.38
N TYR A 102 -7.07 -9.44 -6.52
CA TYR A 102 -6.64 -9.14 -5.16
C TYR A 102 -5.14 -9.39 -5.02
N VAL A 103 -4.44 -8.61 -4.20
CA VAL A 103 -3.05 -8.90 -3.82
C VAL A 103 -3.01 -9.54 -2.44
N ALA A 104 -2.19 -10.57 -2.28
CA ALA A 104 -2.15 -11.34 -1.05
C ALA A 104 -0.74 -11.65 -0.56
N GLY A 105 -0.60 -11.78 0.76
CA GLY A 105 0.64 -12.19 1.41
C GLY A 105 0.41 -12.71 2.82
N ARG A 106 1.24 -13.66 3.25
CA ARG A 106 1.21 -14.22 4.61
C ARG A 106 2.58 -14.13 5.30
N GLY A 107 2.57 -13.99 6.63
CA GLY A 107 3.80 -13.91 7.44
C GLY A 107 4.70 -12.78 6.94
N GLU A 108 5.90 -13.12 6.46
CA GLU A 108 6.87 -12.15 5.92
C GLU A 108 6.36 -11.35 4.73
N ALA A 109 5.48 -11.95 3.92
CA ALA A 109 4.92 -11.29 2.75
C ALA A 109 3.78 -10.31 3.10
N ALA A 110 3.32 -10.26 4.36
CA ALA A 110 2.26 -9.33 4.78
C ALA A 110 2.63 -7.87 4.48
N ALA A 111 3.88 -7.46 4.74
CA ALA A 111 4.36 -6.12 4.40
C ALA A 111 4.36 -5.84 2.90
N ALA A 112 4.60 -6.87 2.08
CA ALA A 112 4.67 -6.74 0.64
C ALA A 112 3.30 -6.37 0.03
N VAL A 113 2.19 -6.75 0.66
CA VAL A 113 0.82 -6.35 0.26
C VAL A 113 0.66 -4.84 0.32
N PHE A 114 0.98 -4.23 1.47
CA PHE A 114 0.91 -2.78 1.67
C PHE A 114 1.86 -2.05 0.72
N TYR A 115 3.08 -2.56 0.58
CA TYR A 115 4.04 -1.98 -0.36
C TYR A 115 3.48 -1.99 -1.79
N THR A 116 2.96 -3.12 -2.25
CA THR A 116 2.47 -3.30 -3.62
C THR A 116 1.30 -2.38 -3.95
N ILE A 117 0.31 -2.26 -3.06
CA ILE A 117 -0.81 -1.32 -3.25
C ILE A 117 -0.29 0.12 -3.30
N SER A 118 0.63 0.47 -2.41
CA SER A 118 1.25 1.80 -2.43
C SER A 118 2.09 2.06 -3.69
N ARG A 119 2.48 1.06 -4.47
CA ARG A 119 3.22 1.27 -5.73
C ARG A 119 2.33 1.24 -6.96
N ILE A 120 1.28 0.44 -6.95
CA ILE A 120 0.40 0.22 -8.12
C ILE A 120 -1.05 0.20 -7.61
N PRO A 121 -1.60 1.35 -7.20
CA PRO A 121 -2.92 1.40 -6.56
C PRO A 121 -4.07 1.10 -7.51
N ASP A 122 -3.82 1.16 -8.81
CA ASP A 122 -4.81 1.08 -9.88
C ASP A 122 -5.08 -0.33 -10.39
N LEU A 123 -4.37 -1.34 -9.86
CA LEU A 123 -4.48 -2.72 -10.33
C LEU A 123 -5.39 -3.60 -9.44
N TRP A 124 -5.54 -3.23 -8.17
CA TRP A 124 -6.11 -4.11 -7.15
C TRP A 124 -7.53 -3.71 -6.77
N ALA A 125 -8.40 -4.70 -6.59
CA ALA A 125 -9.70 -4.52 -5.95
C ALA A 125 -9.57 -4.38 -4.44
N ALA A 126 -8.69 -5.19 -3.83
CA ALA A 126 -8.33 -5.12 -2.41
C ALA A 126 -7.03 -5.91 -2.14
N GLY A 127 -6.48 -5.76 -0.94
CA GLY A 127 -5.36 -6.54 -0.42
C GLY A 127 -5.71 -7.40 0.79
N ILE A 128 -5.07 -8.55 0.94
CA ILE A 128 -5.17 -9.40 2.13
C ILE A 128 -3.78 -9.73 2.69
N ALA A 129 -3.54 -9.31 3.93
CA ALA A 129 -2.33 -9.61 4.68
C ALA A 129 -2.67 -10.55 5.87
N LEU A 130 -2.13 -11.78 5.85
CA LEU A 130 -2.39 -12.79 6.88
C LEU A 130 -1.17 -12.99 7.80
N GLY A 131 -1.32 -12.65 9.07
CA GLY A 131 -0.21 -12.62 10.03
C GLY A 131 0.78 -11.49 9.72
N GLY A 132 2.03 -11.69 10.14
CA GLY A 132 3.11 -10.75 9.88
C GLY A 132 2.88 -9.35 10.43
N SER A 133 3.54 -8.35 9.84
CA SER A 133 3.39 -6.95 10.19
C SER A 133 3.61 -6.03 8.99
N PRO A 134 2.84 -4.93 8.83
CA PRO A 134 3.08 -3.92 7.79
C PRO A 134 4.33 -3.07 8.02
N LYS A 135 4.99 -3.19 9.20
CA LYS A 135 6.11 -2.34 9.60
C LYS A 135 7.25 -2.30 8.58
N ALA A 136 7.60 -3.41 7.94
CA ALA A 136 8.66 -3.41 6.94
C ALA A 136 8.31 -2.55 5.71
N ALA A 137 7.04 -2.52 5.32
CA ALA A 137 6.52 -1.64 4.27
C ALA A 137 6.58 -0.18 4.72
N VAL A 138 6.09 0.12 5.94
CA VAL A 138 6.15 1.48 6.50
C VAL A 138 7.60 1.97 6.57
N ASN A 139 8.53 1.14 7.03
CA ASN A 139 9.93 1.49 7.18
C ASN A 139 10.67 1.73 5.84
N SER A 140 10.06 1.35 4.71
CA SER A 140 10.67 1.55 3.39
C SER A 140 10.57 2.99 2.89
N ASP A 141 9.77 3.85 3.53
CA ASP A 141 9.56 5.25 3.09
C ASP A 141 8.88 5.32 1.69
N ARG A 142 8.02 4.33 1.42
CA ARG A 142 7.31 4.18 0.13
C ARG A 142 5.81 3.94 0.31
N ILE A 143 5.28 4.23 1.50
CA ILE A 143 3.85 4.10 1.80
C ILE A 143 3.18 5.47 1.70
N PHE A 144 2.18 5.58 0.83
CA PHE A 144 1.41 6.80 0.61
C PHE A 144 -0.06 6.52 0.86
N ALA A 145 -0.71 7.25 1.76
CA ALA A 145 -2.08 6.96 2.14
C ALA A 145 -3.08 7.13 0.98
N ALA A 146 -2.84 8.11 0.10
CA ALA A 146 -3.65 8.34 -1.11
C ALA A 146 -3.89 7.05 -1.91
N ASN A 147 -2.85 6.23 -2.04
CA ASN A 147 -2.84 5.02 -2.88
C ASN A 147 -3.77 3.91 -2.37
N PHE A 148 -4.28 4.01 -1.14
CA PHE A 148 -5.21 3.04 -0.58
C PHE A 148 -6.68 3.43 -0.74
N THR A 149 -6.98 4.62 -1.27
CA THR A 149 -8.35 5.16 -1.37
C THR A 149 -9.32 4.17 -2.00
N HIS A 150 -8.91 3.53 -3.10
CA HIS A 150 -9.73 2.58 -3.87
C HIS A 150 -9.30 1.11 -3.75
N ALA A 151 -8.24 0.84 -2.97
CA ALA A 151 -7.69 -0.50 -2.78
C ALA A 151 -7.52 -0.78 -1.27
N PRO A 152 -8.61 -1.14 -0.56
CA PRO A 152 -8.56 -1.39 0.87
C PRO A 152 -7.73 -2.65 1.21
N VAL A 153 -7.17 -2.68 2.41
CA VAL A 153 -6.44 -3.86 2.93
C VAL A 153 -7.14 -4.47 4.12
N LEU A 154 -7.43 -5.77 4.08
CA LEU A 154 -7.72 -6.55 5.26
C LEU A 154 -6.41 -7.10 5.83
N TRP A 155 -6.08 -6.72 7.07
CA TRP A 155 -4.95 -7.26 7.80
C TRP A 155 -5.45 -8.10 8.98
N VAL A 156 -5.20 -9.40 8.89
CA VAL A 156 -5.58 -10.37 9.92
C VAL A 156 -4.32 -10.73 10.71
N SER A 157 -4.28 -10.49 12.01
CA SER A 157 -3.09 -10.81 12.81
C SER A 157 -3.40 -11.13 14.27
N SER A 158 -2.43 -11.71 14.96
CA SER A 158 -2.55 -12.14 16.37
C SER A 158 -1.43 -11.62 17.25
N GLY A 159 -0.61 -10.69 16.76
CA GLY A 159 0.55 -10.20 17.51
C GLY A 159 0.19 -9.11 18.50
N ALA A 160 0.92 -9.07 19.61
CA ALA A 160 0.74 -8.06 20.64
C ALA A 160 0.96 -6.65 20.05
N GLY A 161 0.00 -5.74 20.24
CA GLY A 161 0.06 -4.37 19.72
C GLY A 161 -0.35 -4.20 18.25
N ASP A 162 -0.76 -5.25 17.54
CA ASP A 162 -1.25 -5.12 16.15
C ASP A 162 -2.47 -4.21 16.05
N ALA A 163 -3.42 -4.32 16.99
CA ALA A 163 -4.60 -3.45 17.05
C ALA A 163 -4.22 -1.96 17.15
N ALA A 164 -3.22 -1.64 17.96
CA ALA A 164 -2.75 -0.26 18.14
C ALA A 164 -2.01 0.24 16.88
N LEU A 165 -1.19 -0.61 16.26
CA LEU A 165 -0.55 -0.27 14.99
C LEU A 165 -1.58 -0.03 13.89
N ALA A 166 -2.58 -0.90 13.77
CA ALA A 166 -3.67 -0.74 12.80
C ALA A 166 -4.44 0.57 13.03
N ALA A 167 -4.74 0.92 14.28
CA ALA A 167 -5.36 2.20 14.61
C ALA A 167 -4.50 3.38 14.18
N ASN A 168 -3.18 3.32 14.40
CA ASN A 168 -2.25 4.37 13.95
C ASN A 168 -2.22 4.50 12.42
N LEU A 169 -2.17 3.38 11.69
CA LEU A 169 -2.19 3.39 10.21
C LEU A 169 -3.51 3.95 9.67
N LYS A 170 -4.64 3.59 10.28
CA LYS A 170 -5.95 4.13 9.92
C LYS A 170 -6.05 5.62 10.19
N ASN A 171 -5.53 6.09 11.33
CA ASN A 171 -5.44 7.51 11.66
C ASN A 171 -4.51 8.28 10.70
N ALA A 172 -3.50 7.61 10.14
CA ALA A 172 -2.64 8.15 9.08
C ALA A 172 -3.28 8.11 7.68
N GLY A 173 -4.54 7.68 7.55
CA GLY A 173 -5.30 7.68 6.30
C GLY A 173 -5.22 6.40 5.49
N ILE A 174 -4.57 5.33 5.98
CA ILE A 174 -4.57 4.04 5.28
C ILE A 174 -5.98 3.44 5.34
N ASN A 175 -6.57 3.20 4.16
CA ASN A 175 -7.82 2.46 4.04
C ASN A 175 -7.58 0.97 4.33
N MET A 176 -7.74 0.60 5.59
CA MET A 176 -7.56 -0.78 6.02
C MET A 176 -8.54 -1.19 7.11
N GLU A 177 -8.80 -2.49 7.15
CA GLU A 177 -9.51 -3.17 8.21
C GLU A 177 -8.53 -4.13 8.92
N TRP A 178 -8.50 -4.06 10.26
CA TRP A 178 -7.76 -5.03 11.06
C TRP A 178 -8.71 -5.99 11.75
N ARG A 179 -8.39 -7.28 11.72
CA ARG A 179 -9.11 -8.32 12.45
C ARG A 179 -8.13 -9.17 13.24
N ALA A 180 -8.55 -9.57 14.44
CA ALA A 180 -7.83 -10.61 15.18
C ALA A 180 -7.92 -11.94 14.43
N ALA A 181 -6.83 -12.71 14.37
CA ALA A 181 -6.82 -14.01 13.70
C ALA A 181 -7.67 -15.08 14.42
N ALA A 182 -7.91 -14.90 15.73
CA ALA A 182 -8.67 -15.86 16.53
C ALA A 182 -10.11 -16.00 16.01
N GLY A 183 -10.49 -17.21 15.59
CA GLY A 183 -11.83 -17.52 15.10
C GLY A 183 -12.13 -17.10 13.65
N LEU A 184 -11.16 -16.54 12.92
CA LEU A 184 -11.35 -16.19 11.52
C LEU A 184 -11.15 -17.41 10.61
N THR A 185 -12.05 -17.62 9.66
CA THR A 185 -11.94 -18.69 8.65
C THR A 185 -11.57 -18.12 7.29
N ASN A 186 -11.01 -18.95 6.41
CA ASN A 186 -10.72 -18.54 5.03
C ASN A 186 -11.98 -18.10 4.27
N GLY A 187 -13.13 -18.74 4.53
CA GLY A 187 -14.41 -18.34 3.92
C GLY A 187 -14.75 -16.88 4.21
N VAL A 188 -14.63 -16.46 5.47
CA VAL A 188 -14.87 -15.05 5.87
C VAL A 188 -13.90 -14.07 5.19
N VAL A 189 -12.65 -14.49 4.95
CA VAL A 189 -11.67 -13.68 4.22
C VAL A 189 -12.05 -13.53 2.75
N PHE A 190 -12.45 -14.62 2.08
CA PHE A 190 -12.89 -14.55 0.68
C PHE A 190 -14.20 -13.79 0.50
N ASP A 191 -15.15 -13.93 1.44
CA ASP A 191 -16.39 -13.15 1.44
C ASP A 191 -16.13 -11.65 1.58
N TRP A 192 -15.13 -11.27 2.39
CA TRP A 192 -14.69 -9.87 2.49
C TRP A 192 -14.09 -9.37 1.17
N LEU A 193 -13.21 -10.16 0.54
CA LEU A 193 -12.62 -9.79 -0.75
C LEU A 193 -13.70 -9.57 -1.83
N LEU A 194 -14.73 -10.42 -1.88
CA LEU A 194 -15.85 -10.31 -2.84
C LEU A 194 -16.73 -9.06 -2.67
N GLN A 195 -16.65 -8.38 -1.52
CA GLN A 195 -17.33 -7.08 -1.34
C GLN A 195 -16.60 -5.94 -2.05
N HIS A 196 -15.39 -6.20 -2.56
CA HIS A 196 -14.56 -5.22 -3.22
C HIS A 196 -14.37 -5.58 -4.69
N SER A 197 -14.64 -4.59 -5.54
CA SER A 197 -14.39 -4.62 -6.97
C SER A 197 -13.64 -3.37 -7.37
N ARG A 198 -12.68 -3.51 -8.27
CA ARG A 198 -11.97 -2.39 -8.88
C ARG A 198 -12.84 -1.75 -9.96
N ASP A 199 -13.04 -0.44 -9.86
CA ASP A 199 -13.48 0.38 -10.99
C ASP A 199 -12.25 0.75 -11.85
N GLN A 200 -12.34 0.54 -13.17
CA GLN A 200 -11.29 0.94 -14.09
C GLN A 200 -11.23 2.46 -14.24
N PHE A 201 -12.39 3.13 -14.19
CA PHE A 201 -12.54 4.57 -14.39
C PHE A 201 -13.32 5.19 -13.22
N PRO A 202 -12.79 5.14 -11.98
CA PRO A 202 -13.46 5.76 -10.84
C PRO A 202 -13.60 7.27 -11.06
N SER A 203 -14.72 7.83 -10.60
CA SER A 203 -15.00 9.27 -10.73
C SER A 203 -14.03 10.15 -9.94
N THR A 204 -13.27 9.58 -9.01
CA THR A 204 -12.22 10.27 -8.27
C THR A 204 -10.98 9.41 -8.24
N ILE A 205 -9.81 10.03 -8.25
CA ILE A 205 -8.52 9.37 -8.07
C ILE A 205 -7.62 10.21 -7.16
N ASP A 206 -6.74 9.56 -6.43
CA ASP A 206 -5.72 10.21 -5.61
C ASP A 206 -4.54 9.25 -5.50
N CYS A 207 -3.40 9.61 -6.08
CA CYS A 207 -2.20 8.80 -5.96
C CYS A 207 -0.95 9.64 -5.79
N GLU A 208 0.00 9.10 -5.04
CA GLU A 208 1.30 9.68 -4.79
C GLU A 208 2.41 8.65 -5.01
N THR A 209 3.51 9.09 -5.60
CA THR A 209 4.68 8.25 -5.85
C THR A 209 5.94 9.09 -5.80
N ASN A 210 7.08 8.42 -5.72
CA ASN A 210 8.40 9.02 -5.84
C ASN A 210 9.21 8.37 -6.97
N SER A 211 8.52 7.75 -7.91
CA SER A 211 9.13 7.13 -9.09
C SER A 211 8.14 7.15 -10.24
N PRO A 212 8.51 7.69 -11.42
CA PRO A 212 7.69 7.63 -12.63
C PRO A 212 7.34 6.20 -13.05
N THR A 213 8.19 5.22 -12.71
CA THR A 213 7.92 3.79 -12.96
C THR A 213 6.64 3.30 -12.27
N PHE A 214 6.24 3.97 -11.20
CA PHE A 214 5.04 3.69 -10.42
C PHE A 214 4.08 4.89 -10.48
N GLY A 215 3.99 5.52 -11.65
CA GLY A 215 3.20 6.73 -11.90
C GLY A 215 1.74 6.48 -12.29
N ASN A 216 1.31 5.23 -12.42
CA ASN A 216 -0.08 4.90 -12.78
C ASN A 216 -1.03 5.18 -11.61
N CYS A 217 -2.14 5.83 -11.94
CA CYS A 217 -3.22 6.21 -11.05
C CYS A 217 -4.54 6.13 -11.83
N TYR A 218 -5.00 4.91 -12.07
CA TYR A 218 -6.24 4.61 -12.81
C TYR A 218 -6.21 5.20 -14.21
N TRP A 219 -7.00 6.24 -14.47
CA TRP A 219 -7.09 6.91 -15.76
C TRP A 219 -6.03 8.00 -15.94
N VAL A 220 -5.13 8.21 -14.97
CA VAL A 220 -3.94 9.08 -15.11
C VAL A 220 -2.65 8.25 -14.99
N GLN A 221 -1.64 8.58 -15.78
CA GLN A 221 -0.27 8.11 -15.59
C GLN A 221 0.69 9.30 -15.56
N MET A 222 1.31 9.56 -14.42
CA MET A 222 2.31 10.62 -14.29
C MET A 222 3.64 10.15 -14.93
N THR A 223 4.18 10.89 -15.90
CA THR A 223 5.34 10.46 -16.72
C THR A 223 6.59 11.27 -16.49
N LYS A 224 6.49 12.55 -16.13
CA LYS A 224 7.65 13.41 -15.78
C LYS A 224 7.40 14.23 -14.53
N PHE A 225 8.43 14.30 -13.69
CA PHE A 225 8.41 15.07 -12.45
C PHE A 225 9.48 16.17 -12.48
N ASP A 226 9.16 17.35 -11.96
CA ASP A 226 10.09 18.41 -11.64
C ASP A 226 9.91 18.83 -10.17
N PRO A 227 10.91 18.60 -9.29
CA PRO A 227 10.87 19.04 -7.90
C PRO A 227 10.72 20.56 -7.70
N ASN A 228 11.06 21.37 -8.71
CA ASN A 228 10.92 22.83 -8.65
C ASN A 228 9.47 23.28 -8.88
N GLU A 229 8.67 22.45 -9.56
CA GLU A 229 7.24 22.66 -9.81
C GLU A 229 6.38 22.14 -8.63
N ARG A 230 6.87 22.34 -7.40
CA ARG A 230 6.12 21.98 -6.21
C ARG A 230 4.93 22.92 -6.07
N ASN A 231 3.75 22.31 -6.05
CA ASN A 231 2.50 22.95 -5.68
C ASN A 231 2.20 22.64 -4.20
N ASP A 232 1.93 23.68 -3.41
CA ASP A 232 1.61 23.56 -1.97
C ASP A 232 0.14 23.18 -1.71
N VAL A 233 -0.71 23.18 -2.74
CA VAL A 233 -2.15 22.86 -2.61
C VAL A 233 -2.39 21.39 -2.30
N LEU A 234 -1.50 20.49 -2.74
CA LEU A 234 -1.59 19.05 -2.45
C LEU A 234 -0.51 18.62 -1.44
N PRO A 235 -0.81 18.52 -0.14
CA PRO A 235 0.16 18.04 0.84
C PRO A 235 0.56 16.60 0.53
N SER A 236 1.74 16.17 0.99
CA SER A 236 2.12 14.76 0.89
C SER A 236 1.27 13.91 1.83
N THR A 237 0.89 12.72 1.37
CA THR A 237 0.27 11.63 2.13
C THR A 237 1.26 10.53 2.50
N HIS A 238 2.54 10.82 2.31
CA HIS A 238 3.62 9.93 2.71
C HIS A 238 3.53 9.61 4.21
N LEU A 239 3.42 8.32 4.53
CA LEU A 239 3.56 7.86 5.90
C LEU A 239 5.03 7.91 6.26
N SER A 240 5.37 8.79 7.21
CA SER A 240 6.72 8.83 7.76
C SER A 240 7.14 7.44 8.20
N ALA A 241 8.17 6.92 7.55
CA ALA A 241 8.71 5.63 7.92
C ALA A 241 9.17 5.66 9.38
N GLY A 242 9.05 4.53 10.08
CA GLY A 242 9.62 4.39 11.42
C GLY A 242 11.12 4.70 11.41
N ASN A 243 11.73 4.82 12.58
CA ASN A 243 13.16 5.16 12.71
C ASN A 243 14.13 4.29 11.87
N GLY A 244 13.70 3.11 11.39
CA GLY A 244 14.48 2.23 10.52
C GLY A 244 15.70 1.62 11.22
N ALA A 245 15.73 1.66 12.55
CA ALA A 245 16.88 1.25 13.34
C ALA A 245 17.25 -0.22 13.06
N ALA A 246 18.53 -0.47 12.86
CA ALA A 246 19.06 -1.81 12.64
C ALA A 246 20.41 -1.97 13.36
N LEU A 247 20.77 -3.22 13.64
CA LEU A 247 22.11 -3.54 14.12
C LEU A 247 23.10 -3.47 12.96
N ASP A 248 24.24 -2.84 13.18
CA ASP A 248 25.38 -2.80 12.24
C ASP A 248 26.16 -4.13 12.28
N LEU A 249 25.45 -5.20 11.92
CA LEU A 249 25.96 -6.56 11.80
C LEU A 249 25.89 -7.05 10.34
N GLY A 250 25.60 -6.16 9.39
CA GLY A 250 25.21 -6.49 8.03
C GLY A 250 23.76 -6.98 7.91
N GLY A 251 23.24 -7.07 6.68
CA GLY A 251 21.87 -7.53 6.45
C GLY A 251 21.68 -9.00 6.82
N PHE A 252 20.57 -9.33 7.46
CA PHE A 252 20.18 -10.69 7.81
C PHE A 252 18.65 -10.84 7.77
N SER A 253 18.16 -12.07 7.62
CA SER A 253 16.74 -12.40 7.76
C SER A 253 16.54 -13.34 8.93
N ALA A 254 15.50 -13.09 9.71
CA ALA A 254 15.15 -13.90 10.86
C ALA A 254 13.94 -14.78 10.58
N LYS A 255 13.80 -15.87 11.34
CA LYS A 255 12.61 -16.70 11.33
C LYS A 255 11.53 -16.05 12.21
N MET A 256 10.53 -15.45 11.58
CA MET A 256 9.55 -14.61 12.28
C MET A 256 8.43 -15.38 12.98
N ASP A 257 8.20 -16.62 12.58
CA ASP A 257 7.20 -17.53 13.17
C ASP A 257 7.80 -18.46 14.24
N ASP A 258 9.08 -18.30 14.60
CA ASP A 258 9.71 -19.07 15.67
C ASP A 258 9.17 -18.63 17.04
N PRO A 259 8.47 -19.52 17.79
CA PRO A 259 7.94 -19.19 19.11
C PRO A 259 9.01 -19.19 20.21
N SER A 260 10.23 -19.65 19.90
CA SER A 260 11.31 -19.78 20.86
C SER A 260 11.88 -18.41 21.27
N PRO A 261 12.39 -18.24 22.51
CA PRO A 261 13.02 -17.00 22.94
C PRO A 261 14.12 -16.52 22.00
N GLY A 262 14.22 -15.21 21.76
CA GLY A 262 15.24 -14.61 20.90
C GLY A 262 14.87 -14.52 19.42
N LEU A 263 15.79 -13.96 18.62
CA LEU A 263 15.65 -13.81 17.17
C LEU A 263 16.55 -14.85 16.47
N LEU A 264 15.94 -15.87 15.85
CA LEU A 264 16.66 -16.90 15.11
C LEU A 264 17.05 -16.40 13.71
N ILE A 265 18.35 -16.42 13.40
CA ILE A 265 18.87 -16.07 12.08
C ILE A 265 18.58 -17.21 11.10
N ALA A 266 17.70 -16.93 10.14
CA ALA A 266 17.26 -17.89 9.13
C ALA A 266 18.12 -17.82 7.86
N LYS A 267 18.52 -16.62 7.45
CA LYS A 267 19.25 -16.40 6.20
C LYS A 267 20.23 -15.25 6.31
N LEU A 268 21.34 -15.38 5.61
CA LEU A 268 22.34 -14.33 5.40
C LEU A 268 22.52 -14.11 3.88
N PRO A 269 22.89 -12.90 3.44
CA PRO A 269 23.26 -12.62 2.05
C PRO A 269 24.37 -13.55 1.54
N GLU A 270 24.38 -13.85 0.24
CA GLU A 270 25.37 -14.77 -0.37
C GLU A 270 26.82 -14.35 -0.19
N LYS A 271 27.08 -13.04 -0.08
CA LYS A 271 28.42 -12.45 0.15
C LYS A 271 28.52 -11.80 1.53
N TYR A 272 27.84 -12.36 2.52
CA TYR A 272 27.83 -11.82 3.87
C TYR A 272 29.21 -11.96 4.52
N ASN A 273 29.78 -10.82 4.95
CA ASN A 273 31.07 -10.73 5.63
C ASN A 273 30.94 -10.26 7.09
N GLY A 274 29.72 -10.28 7.65
CA GLY A 274 29.48 -9.90 9.03
C GLY A 274 29.72 -11.04 10.03
N PRO A 275 29.51 -10.79 11.33
CA PRO A 275 29.87 -11.74 12.39
C PRO A 275 28.82 -12.85 12.65
N LEU A 276 27.63 -12.76 12.06
CA LEU A 276 26.54 -13.72 12.25
C LEU A 276 26.73 -14.98 11.40
N LYS A 277 26.12 -16.09 11.84
CA LYS A 277 25.97 -17.34 11.09
C LYS A 277 24.50 -17.75 11.03
N VAL A 278 24.12 -18.46 9.97
CA VAL A 278 22.80 -19.09 9.90
C VAL A 278 22.63 -20.04 11.10
N GLY A 279 21.49 -19.96 11.78
CA GLY A 279 21.21 -20.70 13.00
C GLY A 279 21.67 -20.04 14.30
N ASP A 280 22.39 -18.91 14.22
CA ASP A 280 22.62 -18.08 15.41
C ASP A 280 21.29 -17.55 15.96
N ARG A 281 21.22 -17.38 17.28
CA ARG A 281 20.05 -16.82 17.96
C ARG A 281 20.44 -15.61 18.78
N LEU A 282 19.88 -14.46 18.48
CA LEU A 282 20.08 -13.24 19.27
C LEU A 282 19.17 -13.31 20.49
N LEU A 283 19.75 -13.39 21.69
CA LEU A 283 19.02 -13.58 22.93
C LEU A 283 18.75 -12.26 23.66
N GLU A 284 19.71 -11.35 23.62
CA GLU A 284 19.62 -10.08 24.35
C GLU A 284 20.23 -8.95 23.52
N LEU A 285 19.68 -7.75 23.72
CA LEU A 285 20.20 -6.51 23.19
C LEU A 285 20.36 -5.53 24.34
N ASP A 286 21.60 -5.10 24.58
CA ASP A 286 21.96 -4.13 25.63
C ASP A 286 21.45 -4.57 27.02
N GLY A 287 21.58 -5.89 27.30
CA GLY A 287 21.09 -6.53 28.53
C GLY A 287 19.57 -6.72 28.63
N LYS A 288 18.81 -6.35 27.59
CA LYS A 288 17.36 -6.59 27.54
C LYS A 288 17.07 -7.87 26.75
N PRO A 289 16.27 -8.80 27.31
CA PRO A 289 15.95 -10.05 26.63
C PRO A 289 15.08 -9.80 25.40
N ILE A 290 15.45 -10.42 24.29
CA ILE A 290 14.65 -10.47 23.08
C ILE A 290 13.65 -11.62 23.25
N GLU A 291 12.38 -11.30 23.43
CA GLU A 291 11.35 -12.33 23.68
C GLU A 291 11.13 -13.24 22.46
N ASN A 292 11.11 -12.67 21.26
CA ASN A 292 10.95 -13.35 19.99
C ASN A 292 11.27 -12.37 18.86
N ALA A 293 11.01 -12.77 17.62
CA ALA A 293 11.31 -11.96 16.47
C ALA A 293 10.57 -10.61 16.43
N ARG A 294 9.33 -10.59 16.91
CA ARG A 294 8.52 -9.37 17.03
C ARG A 294 9.01 -8.46 18.14
N GLY A 295 9.36 -9.02 19.29
CA GLY A 295 9.97 -8.27 20.40
C GLY A 295 11.23 -7.53 19.97
N TYR A 296 12.08 -8.15 19.15
CA TYR A 296 13.25 -7.48 18.55
C TYR A 296 12.84 -6.27 17.69
N LEU A 297 11.86 -6.44 16.79
CA LEU A 297 11.38 -5.33 15.93
C LEU A 297 10.79 -4.18 16.76
N ASP A 298 10.09 -4.50 17.86
CA ASP A 298 9.55 -3.49 18.77
C ASP A 298 10.63 -2.75 19.55
N MET A 299 11.73 -3.41 19.91
CA MET A 299 12.90 -2.75 20.50
C MET A 299 13.57 -1.79 19.51
N MET A 300 13.83 -2.24 18.28
CA MET A 300 14.41 -1.39 17.23
C MET A 300 13.53 -0.18 16.94
N ALA A 301 12.21 -0.36 16.84
CA ALA A 301 11.26 0.72 16.56
C ALA A 301 11.21 1.85 17.61
N LYS A 302 11.79 1.65 18.81
CA LYS A 302 11.85 2.67 19.88
C LYS A 302 13.16 3.48 19.89
N VAL A 303 14.13 3.14 19.05
CA VAL A 303 15.46 3.77 19.03
C VAL A 303 15.44 5.09 18.27
N THR A 304 15.76 6.21 18.92
CA THR A 304 15.72 7.53 18.27
C THR A 304 17.10 8.08 17.91
N GLU A 305 18.17 7.40 18.31
CA GLU A 305 19.55 7.81 18.09
C GLU A 305 20.44 6.61 17.78
N GLU A 306 21.51 6.84 17.00
CA GLU A 306 22.56 5.84 16.85
C GLU A 306 23.32 5.68 18.16
N LYS A 307 23.58 4.43 18.56
CA LYS A 307 24.33 4.16 19.79
C LYS A 307 25.04 2.82 19.74
N ARG A 308 26.17 2.72 20.44
CA ARG A 308 26.86 1.44 20.66
C ARG A 308 26.01 0.55 21.56
N VAL A 309 25.94 -0.72 21.22
CA VAL A 309 25.17 -1.73 21.96
C VAL A 309 25.91 -3.05 21.94
N ALA A 310 25.65 -3.87 22.94
CA ALA A 310 26.08 -5.25 22.94
C ALA A 310 24.93 -6.19 22.66
N VAL A 311 25.20 -7.25 21.92
CA VAL A 311 24.21 -8.25 21.56
C VAL A 311 24.71 -9.61 22.05
N MET A 312 23.86 -10.31 22.79
CA MET A 312 24.15 -11.68 23.21
C MET A 312 23.63 -12.65 22.16
N ILE A 313 24.53 -13.47 21.63
CA ILE A 313 24.24 -14.47 20.61
C ILE A 313 24.46 -15.85 21.18
N GLN A 314 23.54 -16.75 20.88
CA GLN A 314 23.70 -18.18 21.09
C GLN A 314 24.06 -18.87 19.78
N ARG A 315 25.14 -19.64 19.81
CA ARG A 315 25.62 -20.47 18.70
C ARG A 315 25.77 -21.90 19.21
N GLY A 316 24.78 -22.74 18.90
CA GLY A 316 24.69 -24.07 19.51
C GLY A 316 24.53 -23.98 21.03
N LYS A 317 25.53 -24.48 21.78
CA LYS A 317 25.57 -24.42 23.25
C LYS A 317 26.30 -23.18 23.79
N ASP A 318 27.04 -22.49 22.94
CA ASP A 318 27.89 -21.36 23.35
C ASP A 318 27.11 -20.06 23.33
N ARG A 319 27.40 -19.17 24.29
CA ARG A 319 26.93 -17.78 24.30
C ARG A 319 28.08 -16.83 24.07
N GLN A 320 27.91 -15.91 23.15
CA GLN A 320 28.92 -14.93 22.73
C GLN A 320 28.34 -13.53 22.82
N ARG A 321 29.10 -12.60 23.39
CA ARG A 321 28.77 -11.18 23.39
C ARG A 321 29.42 -10.52 22.18
N LEU A 322 28.64 -9.87 21.33
CA LEU A 322 29.14 -9.06 20.23
C LEU A 322 28.88 -7.58 20.51
N GLU A 323 29.94 -6.78 20.46
CA GLU A 323 29.83 -5.32 20.48
C GLU A 323 29.54 -4.82 19.06
N THR A 324 28.52 -3.98 18.92
CA THR A 324 28.09 -3.38 17.65
C THR A 324 27.50 -2.00 17.92
N ARG A 325 26.77 -1.44 16.96
CA ARG A 325 25.98 -0.23 17.12
C ARG A 325 24.62 -0.40 16.46
N ILE A 326 23.65 0.33 16.97
CA ILE A 326 22.40 0.58 16.26
C ILE A 326 22.66 1.75 15.31
N VAL A 327 22.35 1.56 14.04
CA VAL A 327 22.41 2.57 13.00
C VAL A 327 21.01 3.00 12.63
N LEU A 328 20.86 4.27 12.26
CA LEU A 328 19.63 4.83 11.72
C LEU A 328 19.87 5.13 10.23
N PRO A 329 18.99 4.69 9.32
CA PRO A 329 19.13 5.04 7.92
C PRO A 329 19.03 6.56 7.76
N VAL A 330 20.05 7.16 7.16
CA VAL A 330 19.96 8.53 6.63
C VAL A 330 18.99 8.48 5.46
N ARG A 331 17.89 9.24 5.56
CA ARG A 331 16.89 9.36 4.50
C ARG A 331 16.98 10.74 3.89
N ASP A 332 17.40 10.80 2.63
CA ASP A 332 17.32 12.05 1.88
C ASP A 332 15.84 12.44 1.68
N PRO A 333 15.50 13.74 1.69
CA PRO A 333 14.14 14.19 1.43
C PRO A 333 13.68 13.68 0.07
N VAL A 334 12.72 12.75 0.07
CA VAL A 334 12.24 12.19 -1.18
C VAL A 334 11.25 13.17 -1.81
N VAL A 335 11.57 13.64 -3.01
CA VAL A 335 10.58 14.37 -3.82
C VAL A 335 9.49 13.38 -4.23
N THR A 336 8.25 13.70 -3.88
CA THR A 336 7.07 12.93 -4.29
C THR A 336 6.25 13.73 -5.30
N ALA A 337 5.72 13.02 -6.27
CA ALA A 337 4.68 13.48 -7.17
C ALA A 337 3.33 12.95 -6.70
N ARG A 338 2.33 13.83 -6.66
CA ARG A 338 0.95 13.48 -6.30
C ARG A 338 0.00 14.03 -7.35
N VAL A 339 -1.05 13.28 -7.66
CA VAL A 339 -2.15 13.70 -8.51
C VAL A 339 -3.47 13.39 -7.81
N GLN A 340 -4.39 14.35 -7.85
CA GLN A 340 -5.80 14.17 -7.53
C GLN A 340 -6.60 14.49 -8.78
N GLY A 341 -7.59 13.65 -9.07
CA GLY A 341 -8.45 13.80 -10.24
C GLY A 341 -9.91 13.58 -9.87
N LYS A 342 -10.81 14.35 -10.48
CA LYS A 342 -12.26 14.18 -10.33
C LYS A 342 -12.95 14.35 -11.68
N TYR A 343 -13.78 13.38 -12.03
CA TYR A 343 -14.76 13.48 -13.09
C TYR A 343 -16.14 13.82 -12.51
N ASP A 344 -16.79 14.83 -13.06
CA ASP A 344 -18.17 15.19 -12.77
C ASP A 344 -19.07 14.83 -13.96
N PRO A 345 -19.98 13.85 -13.81
CA PRO A 345 -20.87 13.43 -14.89
C PRO A 345 -21.88 14.49 -15.32
N GLU A 346 -22.24 15.45 -14.46
CA GLU A 346 -23.24 16.48 -14.77
C GLU A 346 -22.67 17.55 -15.70
N THR A 347 -21.48 18.03 -15.39
CA THR A 347 -20.79 19.07 -16.16
C THR A 347 -19.91 18.50 -17.27
N LYS A 348 -19.64 17.19 -17.24
CA LYS A 348 -18.59 16.54 -18.04
C LYS A 348 -17.20 17.15 -17.82
N GLY A 349 -16.99 17.77 -16.65
CA GLY A 349 -15.72 18.32 -16.22
C GLY A 349 -14.80 17.25 -15.66
N ILE A 350 -13.50 17.36 -15.97
CA ILE A 350 -12.41 16.57 -15.42
C ILE A 350 -11.42 17.53 -14.78
N ASP A 351 -11.44 17.61 -13.46
CA ASP A 351 -10.51 18.45 -12.70
C ASP A 351 -9.33 17.61 -12.22
N ILE A 352 -8.12 18.04 -12.56
CA ILE A 352 -6.87 17.42 -12.17
C ILE A 352 -6.03 18.45 -11.42
N VAL A 353 -5.60 18.10 -10.21
CA VAL A 353 -4.62 18.86 -9.44
C VAL A 353 -3.40 17.99 -9.26
N SER A 354 -2.21 18.54 -9.48
CA SER A 354 -0.96 17.80 -9.31
C SER A 354 0.12 18.61 -8.61
N ARG A 355 1.10 17.89 -8.05
CA ARG A 355 2.30 18.42 -7.43
C ARG A 355 3.53 17.79 -8.05
N THR A 356 4.50 18.60 -8.47
CA THR A 356 5.74 18.20 -9.17
C THR A 356 5.55 17.49 -10.50
N VAL A 357 4.32 17.18 -10.93
CA VAL A 357 4.08 16.54 -12.23
C VAL A 357 4.13 17.62 -13.30
N THR A 358 4.95 17.41 -14.34
CA THR A 358 5.06 18.31 -15.51
C THR A 358 4.56 17.66 -16.80
N GLU A 359 4.36 16.34 -16.78
CA GLU A 359 3.76 15.58 -17.88
C GLU A 359 2.98 14.39 -17.33
N MET A 360 1.80 14.15 -17.88
CA MET A 360 0.99 12.97 -17.58
C MET A 360 0.20 12.50 -18.80
N LYS A 361 -0.14 11.21 -18.84
CA LYS A 361 -1.14 10.67 -19.76
C LYS A 361 -2.49 10.60 -19.05
N VAL A 362 -3.56 10.96 -19.75
CA VAL A 362 -4.95 10.88 -19.29
C VAL A 362 -5.73 10.01 -20.27
N THR A 363 -6.33 8.93 -19.78
CA THR A 363 -7.13 8.00 -20.59
C THR A 363 -8.61 8.29 -20.37
N LEU A 364 -9.31 8.66 -21.44
CA LEU A 364 -10.73 9.02 -21.39
C LEU A 364 -11.61 7.90 -21.96
N PRO A 365 -12.57 7.38 -21.18
CA PRO A 365 -13.57 6.46 -21.70
C PRO A 365 -14.61 7.21 -22.52
N GLU A 366 -15.25 6.52 -23.47
CA GLU A 366 -16.27 7.11 -24.36
C GLU A 366 -17.45 7.73 -23.59
N ALA A 367 -17.83 7.13 -22.47
CA ALA A 367 -18.94 7.60 -21.63
C ALA A 367 -18.72 9.00 -21.01
N TRP A 368 -17.48 9.48 -20.96
CA TRP A 368 -17.16 10.79 -20.39
C TRP A 368 -17.26 11.93 -21.40
N LEU A 369 -17.45 11.63 -22.69
CA LEU A 369 -17.41 12.60 -23.76
C LEU A 369 -18.78 13.25 -24.04
N PRO A 370 -18.79 14.48 -24.58
CA PRO A 370 -17.64 15.39 -24.69
C PRO A 370 -17.14 15.84 -23.31
N ALA A 371 -15.84 16.11 -23.17
CA ALA A 371 -15.23 16.45 -21.88
C ALA A 371 -14.49 17.79 -21.91
N VAL A 372 -14.41 18.42 -20.74
CA VAL A 372 -13.55 19.58 -20.47
C VAL A 372 -12.55 19.17 -19.40
N ILE A 373 -11.26 19.36 -19.66
CA ILE A 373 -10.19 19.01 -18.69
C ILE A 373 -9.62 20.29 -18.11
N SER A 374 -9.56 20.40 -16.79
CA SER A 374 -8.77 21.40 -16.09
C SER A 374 -7.57 20.71 -15.43
N TRP A 375 -6.36 21.21 -15.64
CA TRP A 375 -5.18 20.77 -14.90
C TRP A 375 -4.53 21.97 -14.21
N ASN A 376 -4.51 21.94 -12.87
CA ASN A 376 -4.00 23.02 -12.02
C ASN A 376 -4.64 24.39 -12.36
N GLY A 377 -5.91 24.38 -12.77
CA GLY A 377 -6.67 25.58 -13.17
C GLY A 377 -6.54 25.98 -14.64
N LEU A 378 -5.68 25.31 -15.43
CA LEU A 378 -5.56 25.53 -16.87
C LEU A 378 -6.53 24.61 -17.62
N THR A 379 -7.34 25.16 -18.51
CA THR A 379 -8.43 24.42 -19.16
C THR A 379 -8.11 24.01 -20.59
N LEU A 380 -8.47 22.78 -20.94
CA LEU A 380 -8.56 22.25 -22.30
C LEU A 380 -10.02 21.92 -22.61
N GLU A 381 -10.53 22.53 -23.68
CA GLU A 381 -11.91 22.34 -24.15
C GLU A 381 -11.96 21.46 -25.41
N ASN A 382 -13.17 21.12 -25.85
CA ASN A 382 -13.45 20.42 -27.12
C ASN A 382 -12.87 19.01 -27.22
N ILE A 383 -12.73 18.30 -26.09
CA ILE A 383 -12.32 16.90 -26.09
C ILE A 383 -13.52 16.04 -26.49
N THR A 384 -13.47 15.52 -27.72
CA THR A 384 -14.61 14.82 -28.36
C THR A 384 -14.32 13.37 -28.74
N LYS A 385 -13.08 12.90 -28.53
CA LYS A 385 -12.66 11.54 -28.87
C LYS A 385 -12.14 10.81 -27.63
N PRO A 386 -12.48 9.51 -27.48
CA PRO A 386 -11.96 8.71 -26.38
C PRO A 386 -10.49 8.36 -26.64
N GLY A 387 -9.83 7.85 -25.60
CA GLY A 387 -8.46 7.36 -25.68
C GLY A 387 -7.49 8.17 -24.83
N CYS A 388 -6.21 8.03 -25.15
CA CYS A 388 -5.12 8.58 -24.35
C CYS A 388 -4.69 9.95 -24.87
N LEU A 389 -4.67 10.93 -23.97
CA LEU A 389 -4.11 12.27 -24.17
C LEU A 389 -2.84 12.42 -23.34
N LEU A 390 -1.76 12.86 -23.97
CA LEU A 390 -0.55 13.32 -23.29
C LEU A 390 -0.74 14.80 -22.97
N LEU A 391 -0.77 15.12 -21.69
CA LEU A 391 -0.79 16.48 -21.18
C LEU A 391 0.62 16.88 -20.72
N SER A 392 1.07 18.07 -21.11
CA SER A 392 2.32 18.65 -20.63
C SER A 392 2.14 20.11 -20.24
N MET A 393 2.90 20.54 -19.24
CA MET A 393 2.99 21.94 -18.82
C MET A 393 4.35 22.51 -19.21
N GLU A 394 4.34 23.58 -20.00
CA GLU A 394 5.53 24.38 -20.30
C GLU A 394 5.23 25.85 -20.02
N LYS A 395 5.92 26.45 -19.04
CA LYS A 395 5.78 27.88 -18.68
C LYS A 395 4.32 28.31 -18.45
N GLU A 396 3.57 27.55 -17.65
CA GLU A 396 2.15 27.78 -17.35
C GLU A 396 1.20 27.65 -18.55
N ILE A 397 1.67 27.07 -19.67
CA ILE A 397 0.84 26.73 -20.82
C ILE A 397 0.57 25.23 -20.80
N LEU A 398 -0.71 24.88 -20.90
CA LEU A 398 -1.17 23.51 -20.97
C LEU A 398 -1.23 23.06 -22.44
N HIS A 399 -0.46 22.02 -22.77
CA HIS A 399 -0.43 21.39 -24.07
C HIS A 399 -1.11 20.02 -24.01
N ALA A 400 -1.73 19.61 -25.12
CA ALA A 400 -2.32 18.28 -25.27
C ALA A 400 -1.96 17.68 -26.64
N ALA A 401 -1.60 16.40 -26.64
CA ALA A 401 -1.40 15.60 -27.83
C ALA A 401 -2.05 14.23 -27.65
N VAL A 402 -2.39 13.55 -28.74
CA VAL A 402 -2.78 12.12 -28.66
C VAL A 402 -1.54 11.31 -28.30
N CYS A 403 -1.67 10.35 -27.38
CA CYS A 403 -0.56 9.47 -27.02
C CYS A 403 -0.08 8.66 -28.23
N GLN A 404 1.23 8.51 -28.37
CA GLN A 404 1.85 7.63 -29.37
C GLN A 404 1.88 6.17 -28.92
#